data_AF-A0A1V5JXS6-F1
#
_entry.id   AF-A0A1V5JXS6-F1
#
_cell.length_a   1.000
_cell.length_b   1.000
_cell.length_c   1.000
_cell.angle_alpha   90.00
_cell.angle_beta   90.00
_cell.angle_gamma   90.00
#
_symmetry.space_group_name_H-M   'P 1'
#
loop_
_entity.id
_entity.type
_entity.pdbx_description
1 polymer ?
#
loop_
_entity_poly.entity_id
_entity_poly.type
_entity_poly.pdbx_seq_one_letter_code
_entity_poly.pdbx_strand_id
1 'polypeptide(L)'
;MRAGQVDVVIVGADRVAANGDVCNKIGTYGLACLASMHRIPFFVACPTSTLDLSLRAGHEIPIEQRDPREVTHGFGRQTAPDGAGVYNPAFDVTPSELVTAIVTERGIVRAPYGPVLAAIMDAARAE
;
A
#
# COMPACT_ATOMS: atom_id res chain seq x y z
N MET A 1 -12.84 -13.74 -0.84
CA MET A 1 -11.99 -14.33 0.21
C MET A 1 -12.73 -15.41 1.01
N ARG A 2 -13.72 -15.07 1.85
CA ARG A 2 -14.46 -16.07 2.66
C ARG A 2 -15.08 -17.24 1.87
N ALA A 3 -15.58 -16.98 0.67
CA ALA A 3 -16.15 -18.02 -0.20
C ALA A 3 -15.10 -18.98 -0.81
N GLY A 4 -13.79 -18.77 -0.55
CA GLY A 4 -12.72 -19.61 -1.10
C GLY A 4 -12.41 -19.38 -2.58
N GLN A 5 -12.97 -18.33 -3.19
CA GLN A 5 -12.82 -18.03 -4.62
C GLN A 5 -11.69 -17.02 -4.94
N VAL A 6 -10.84 -16.70 -3.96
CA VAL A 6 -9.73 -15.75 -4.14
C VAL A 6 -8.45 -16.44 -3.70
N ASP A 7 -7.56 -16.68 -4.65
CA ASP A 7 -6.31 -17.39 -4.41
C ASP A 7 -5.15 -16.46 -4.03
N VAL A 8 -5.19 -15.21 -4.50
CA VAL A 8 -4.12 -14.23 -4.30
C VAL A 8 -4.68 -12.81 -4.34
N VAL A 9 -4.05 -11.90 -3.60
CA VAL A 9 -4.23 -10.46 -3.75
C VAL A 9 -2.95 -9.85 -4.29
N ILE A 10 -3.07 -8.98 -5.30
CA ILE A 10 -1.97 -8.18 -5.83
C ILE A 10 -2.43 -6.73 -5.92
N VAL A 11 -1.64 -5.81 -5.38
CA VAL A 11 -1.89 -4.36 -5.43
C VAL A 11 -0.63 -3.62 -5.90
N GLY A 12 -0.80 -2.36 -6.30
CA GLY A 12 0.31 -1.44 -6.51
C GLY A 12 0.85 -0.84 -5.21
N ALA A 13 1.74 0.14 -5.34
CA ALA A 13 2.14 1.01 -4.24
C ALA A 13 2.41 2.42 -4.73
N ASP A 14 2.12 3.41 -3.88
CA ASP A 14 2.51 4.81 -4.08
C ASP A 14 3.86 5.09 -3.42
N ARG A 15 4.17 4.43 -2.29
CA ARG A 15 5.46 4.50 -1.61
C ARG A 15 5.70 3.27 -0.74
N VAL A 16 6.95 2.80 -0.67
CA VAL A 16 7.36 1.73 0.26
C VAL A 16 8.51 2.23 1.13
N ALA A 17 8.37 2.15 2.46
CA ALA A 17 9.41 2.54 3.40
C ALA A 17 10.49 1.46 3.54
N ALA A 18 11.63 1.80 4.17
CA ALA A 18 12.76 0.89 4.33
C ALA A 18 12.45 -0.39 5.10
N ASN A 19 11.48 -0.38 6.02
CA ASN A 19 11.02 -1.57 6.73
C ASN A 19 10.03 -2.46 5.94
N GLY A 20 9.69 -2.05 4.71
CA GLY A 20 8.72 -2.73 3.84
C GLY A 20 7.27 -2.33 4.07
N ASP A 21 6.98 -1.34 4.91
CA ASP A 21 5.61 -0.81 5.03
C ASP A 21 5.20 -0.13 3.72
N VAL A 22 3.96 -0.37 3.30
CA VAL A 22 3.48 0.02 1.97
C VAL A 22 2.37 1.04 2.11
N CYS A 23 2.56 2.22 1.53
CA CYS A 23 1.50 3.19 1.31
C CYS A 23 0.88 2.99 -0.07
N ASN A 24 -0.43 2.84 -0.12
CA ASN A 24 -1.20 2.68 -1.36
C ASN A 24 -2.61 3.26 -1.17
N LYS A 25 -3.40 3.29 -2.25
CA LYS A 25 -4.80 3.77 -2.24
C LYS A 25 -5.59 3.27 -1.03
N ILE A 26 -6.35 4.16 -0.40
CA ILE A 26 -7.21 3.87 0.75
C ILE A 26 -8.07 2.61 0.50
N GLY A 27 -8.09 1.72 1.49
CA GLY A 27 -8.67 0.37 1.41
C GLY A 27 -7.64 -0.75 1.29
N THR A 28 -6.38 -0.45 0.97
CA THR A 28 -5.32 -1.46 0.83
C THR A 28 -5.01 -2.16 2.14
N TYR A 29 -4.87 -1.42 3.24
CA TYR A 29 -4.67 -1.98 4.57
C TYR A 29 -5.83 -2.91 4.99
N GLY A 30 -7.08 -2.47 4.75
CA GLY A 30 -8.26 -3.29 5.01
C GLY A 30 -8.25 -4.59 4.20
N LEU A 31 -7.87 -4.52 2.92
CA LEU A 31 -7.74 -5.69 2.06
C LEU A 31 -6.63 -6.64 2.55
N ALA A 32 -5.49 -6.11 3.02
CA ALA A 32 -4.40 -6.89 3.58
C ALA A 32 -4.81 -7.62 4.87
N CYS A 33 -5.54 -6.95 5.77
CA CYS A 33 -6.13 -7.56 6.96
C CYS A 33 -7.07 -8.72 6.61
N LEU A 34 -7.94 -8.52 5.62
CA LEU A 34 -8.86 -9.57 5.15
C LEU A 34 -8.10 -10.74 4.51
N ALA A 35 -7.07 -10.46 3.71
CA ALA A 35 -6.24 -11.49 3.09
C ALA A 35 -5.54 -12.34 4.16
N SER A 36 -4.93 -11.70 5.16
CA SER A 36 -4.28 -12.35 6.30
C SER A 36 -5.26 -13.22 7.09
N MET A 37 -6.42 -12.70 7.47
CA MET A 37 -7.49 -13.44 8.16
C MET A 37 -7.91 -14.71 7.40
N HIS A 38 -7.92 -14.65 6.07
CA HIS A 38 -8.31 -15.78 5.21
C HIS A 38 -7.12 -16.61 4.72
N ARG A 39 -5.89 -16.35 5.18
CA ARG A 39 -4.65 -17.04 4.77
C ARG A 39 -4.42 -16.98 3.25
N ILE A 40 -4.76 -15.85 2.64
CA ILE A 40 -4.55 -15.57 1.23
C ILE A 40 -3.26 -14.75 1.09
N PRO A 41 -2.33 -15.13 0.20
CA PRO A 41 -1.10 -14.38 -0.01
C PRO A 41 -1.40 -12.98 -0.60
N PHE A 42 -0.70 -11.98 -0.07
CA PHE A 42 -0.87 -10.58 -0.41
C PHE A 42 0.44 -10.02 -0.97
N PHE A 43 0.46 -9.70 -2.27
CA PHE A 43 1.63 -9.18 -2.96
C PHE A 43 1.47 -7.70 -3.27
N VAL A 44 2.59 -7.00 -3.21
CA VAL A 44 2.70 -5.61 -3.67
C VAL A 44 3.61 -5.59 -4.88
N ALA A 45 3.15 -5.04 -6.00
CA ALA A 45 3.94 -4.90 -7.22
C ALA A 45 4.25 -3.42 -7.45
N CYS A 46 5.52 -3.04 -7.38
CA CYS A 46 5.95 -1.66 -7.61
C CYS A 46 7.38 -1.60 -8.17
N PRO A 47 7.71 -0.58 -8.98
CA PRO A 47 9.08 -0.39 -9.45
C PRO A 47 10.01 0.00 -8.30
N THR A 48 11.33 -0.17 -8.48
CA THR A 48 12.31 0.29 -7.47
C THR A 48 12.25 1.80 -7.21
N SER A 49 11.78 2.59 -8.17
CA SER A 49 11.56 4.03 -8.00
C SER A 49 10.47 4.40 -6.98
N THR A 50 9.59 3.45 -6.61
CA THR A 50 8.58 3.63 -5.55
C THR A 50 9.14 3.38 -4.16
N LEU A 51 10.34 2.79 -4.05
CA LEU A 51 11.00 2.51 -2.78
C LEU A 51 11.63 3.81 -2.24
N ASP A 52 11.22 4.21 -1.04
CA ASP A 52 11.78 5.36 -0.33
C ASP A 52 12.51 4.89 0.93
N LEU A 53 13.81 4.60 0.76
CA LEU A 53 14.67 4.17 1.86
C LEU A 53 15.10 5.31 2.79
N SER A 54 14.69 6.56 2.51
CA SER A 54 14.90 7.67 3.46
C SER A 54 13.92 7.61 4.64
N LEU A 55 12.77 6.94 4.44
CA LEU A 55 11.78 6.67 5.47
C LEU A 55 12.07 5.31 6.12
N ARG A 56 12.20 5.31 7.43
CA ARG A 56 12.43 4.11 8.25
C ARG A 56 11.19 3.23 8.31
N ALA A 57 10.00 3.84 8.40
CA ALA A 57 8.75 3.11 8.57
C ALA A 57 7.54 3.85 7.99
N GLY A 58 6.42 3.15 7.85
CA GLY A 58 5.22 3.67 7.20
C GLY A 58 4.57 4.87 7.93
N HIS A 59 4.77 5.03 9.24
CA HIS A 59 4.25 6.18 9.98
C HIS A 59 4.91 7.51 9.62
N GLU A 60 6.05 7.50 8.93
CA GLU A 60 6.72 8.70 8.42
C GLU A 60 6.16 9.13 7.06
N ILE A 61 5.30 8.32 6.43
CA ILE A 61 4.68 8.64 5.14
C ILE A 61 3.52 9.63 5.40
N PRO A 62 3.58 10.88 4.88
CA PRO A 62 2.47 11.81 5.01
C PRO A 62 1.28 11.35 4.16
N ILE A 63 0.08 11.33 4.77
CA ILE A 63 -1.15 10.92 4.10
C ILE A 63 -1.90 12.15 3.59
N GLU A 64 -2.08 12.21 2.26
CA GLU A 64 -2.88 13.25 1.60
C GLU A 64 -4.34 13.19 2.07
N GLN A 65 -4.86 14.32 2.52
CA GLN A 65 -6.30 14.54 2.75
C GLN A 65 -6.86 15.28 1.55
N ARG A 66 -7.88 14.70 0.91
CA ARG A 66 -8.47 15.24 -0.32
C ARG A 66 -9.79 15.96 -0.04
N ASP A 67 -10.28 16.67 -1.06
CA ASP A 67 -11.53 17.43 -0.98
C ASP A 67 -12.69 16.52 -0.50
N PRO A 68 -13.42 16.90 0.56
CA PRO A 68 -14.66 16.24 1.01
C PRO A 68 -15.71 15.98 -0.08
N ARG A 69 -15.68 16.75 -1.17
CA ARG A 69 -16.56 16.58 -2.33
C ARG A 69 -16.37 15.25 -3.04
N GLU A 70 -15.19 14.63 -2.98
CA GLU A 70 -14.97 13.32 -3.58
C GLU A 70 -15.82 12.22 -2.91
N VAL A 71 -16.11 12.38 -1.61
CA VAL A 71 -16.96 11.47 -0.82
C VAL A 71 -18.43 11.86 -0.95
N THR A 72 -18.74 13.16 -0.85
CA THR A 72 -20.13 13.63 -0.82
C THR A 72 -20.78 13.71 -2.20
N HIS A 73 -19.98 13.78 -3.28
CA HIS A 73 -20.44 13.97 -4.66
C HIS A 73 -19.98 12.85 -5.62
N GLY A 74 -20.45 11.63 -5.39
CA GLY A 74 -20.18 10.49 -6.27
C GLY A 74 -20.56 10.77 -7.73
N PHE A 75 -19.59 10.64 -8.64
CA PHE A 75 -19.74 10.94 -10.08
C PHE A 75 -20.34 12.33 -10.36
N GLY A 76 -20.01 13.32 -9.53
CA GLY A 76 -20.47 14.70 -9.67
C GLY A 76 -21.89 14.96 -9.15
N ARG A 77 -22.56 13.96 -8.57
CA ARG A 77 -23.89 14.10 -7.96
C ARG A 77 -23.80 13.98 -6.46
N GLN A 78 -24.52 14.84 -5.74
CA GLN A 78 -24.57 14.74 -4.28
C GLN A 78 -25.21 13.42 -3.84
N THR A 79 -24.55 12.76 -2.89
CA THR A 79 -24.89 11.44 -2.35
C THR A 79 -24.96 11.43 -0.82
N ALA A 80 -24.56 12.52 -0.18
CA ALA A 80 -24.62 12.71 1.27
C ALA A 80 -25.41 13.99 1.62
N PRO A 81 -26.01 14.08 2.83
CA PRO A 81 -26.69 15.29 3.27
C PRO A 81 -25.77 16.52 3.30
N ASP A 82 -26.36 17.71 3.14
CA ASP A 82 -25.64 18.97 3.31
C ASP A 82 -25.04 19.11 4.71
N GLY A 83 -23.81 19.62 4.78
CA GLY A 83 -23.11 19.86 6.04
C GLY A 83 -22.55 18.60 6.74
N ALA A 84 -22.63 17.42 6.12
CA ALA A 84 -22.01 16.21 6.65
C ALA A 84 -20.49 16.37 6.79
N GLY A 85 -19.96 16.07 7.98
CA GLY A 85 -18.51 16.04 8.21
C GLY A 85 -17.86 14.87 7.48
N VAL A 86 -16.67 15.09 6.91
CA VAL A 86 -15.95 14.10 6.10
C VAL A 86 -14.51 13.97 6.55
N TYR A 87 -14.02 12.73 6.56
CA TYR A 87 -12.61 12.38 6.64
C TYR A 87 -12.25 11.65 5.35
N ASN A 88 -11.31 12.19 4.55
CA ASN A 88 -11.02 11.69 3.20
C ASN A 88 -9.50 11.48 2.98
N PRO A 89 -8.87 10.53 3.68
CA PRO A 89 -7.50 10.10 3.38
C PRO A 89 -7.46 9.43 2.00
N ALA A 90 -6.55 9.87 1.14
CA ALA A 90 -6.39 9.30 -0.20
C ALA A 90 -5.65 7.95 -0.21
N PHE A 91 -4.95 7.64 0.87
CA PHE A 91 -4.06 6.49 1.01
C PHE A 91 -4.14 5.92 2.43
N ASP A 92 -3.74 4.66 2.59
CA ASP A 92 -3.45 4.05 3.88
C ASP A 92 -2.10 3.33 3.86
N VAL A 93 -1.61 2.98 5.06
CA VAL A 93 -0.36 2.26 5.25
C VAL A 93 -0.66 0.82 5.65
N THR A 94 -0.14 -0.12 4.87
CA THR A 94 -0.16 -1.55 5.16
C THR A 94 1.16 -1.95 5.83
N PRO A 95 1.13 -2.44 7.08
CA PRO A 95 2.31 -2.98 7.75
C PRO A 95 2.93 -4.14 6.97
N SER A 96 4.26 -4.19 6.93
CA SER A 96 5.00 -5.18 6.14
C SER A 96 4.75 -6.64 6.55
N GLU A 97 4.31 -6.87 7.80
CA GLU A 97 3.91 -8.18 8.31
C GLU A 97 2.67 -8.78 7.62
N LEU A 98 1.83 -7.94 6.99
CA LEU A 98 0.68 -8.38 6.20
C LEU A 98 1.05 -8.62 4.72
N VAL A 99 2.27 -8.27 4.31
CA VAL A 99 2.74 -8.40 2.92
C VAL A 99 3.53 -9.69 2.77
N THR A 100 3.10 -10.54 1.84
CA THR A 100 3.77 -11.81 1.51
C THR A 100 5.09 -11.56 0.77
N ALA A 101 5.09 -10.68 -0.24
CA ALA A 101 6.29 -10.23 -0.91
C ALA A 101 6.05 -8.93 -1.69
N ILE A 102 7.13 -8.18 -1.91
CA ILE A 102 7.17 -7.01 -2.80
C ILE A 102 7.85 -7.44 -4.10
N VAL A 103 7.18 -7.26 -5.23
CA VAL A 103 7.64 -7.61 -6.57
C VAL A 103 8.09 -6.35 -7.29
N THR A 104 9.35 -6.32 -7.70
CA THR A 104 9.95 -5.23 -8.48
C THR A 104 10.48 -5.76 -9.81
N GLU A 105 10.89 -4.86 -10.70
CA GLU A 105 11.59 -5.21 -11.94
C GLU A 105 12.96 -5.89 -11.70
N ARG A 106 13.47 -5.83 -10.46
CA ARG A 106 14.74 -6.45 -10.03
C ARG A 106 14.57 -7.75 -9.24
N GLY A 107 13.33 -8.20 -9.03
CA GLY A 107 13.03 -9.48 -8.39
C GLY A 107 11.97 -9.41 -7.30
N ILE A 108 11.89 -10.47 -6.50
CA ILE A 108 10.88 -10.64 -5.46
C ILE A 108 11.54 -10.51 -4.08
N VAL A 109 11.10 -9.54 -3.30
CA VAL A 109 11.58 -9.22 -1.95
C VAL A 109 10.64 -9.80 -0.91
N ARG A 110 11.19 -10.52 0.07
CA ARG A 110 10.44 -11.06 1.21
C ARG A 110 11.05 -10.55 2.51
N ALA A 111 10.28 -10.64 3.60
CA ALA A 111 10.80 -10.35 4.93
C ALA A 111 12.02 -11.22 5.27
N PRO A 112 13.02 -10.69 6.02
CA PRO A 112 13.12 -9.31 6.51
C PRO A 112 13.48 -8.32 5.38
N TYR A 113 12.67 -7.27 5.23
CA TYR A 113 12.72 -6.40 4.05
C TYR A 113 13.96 -5.50 3.98
N GLY A 114 14.37 -4.89 5.09
CA GLY A 114 15.39 -3.82 5.11
C GLY A 114 16.68 -4.14 4.35
N PRO A 115 17.43 -5.20 4.70
CA PRO A 115 18.68 -5.54 4.02
C PRO A 115 18.50 -5.83 2.52
N VAL A 116 17.38 -6.45 2.13
CA VAL A 116 17.12 -6.85 0.75
C VAL A 116 16.71 -5.65 -0.11
N LEU A 117 15.88 -4.76 0.43
CA LEU A 117 15.50 -3.51 -0.25
C LEU A 117 16.73 -2.60 -0.45
N ALA A 118 17.62 -2.51 0.53
CA ALA A 118 18.87 -1.77 0.40
C ALA A 118 19.75 -2.33 -0.73
N ALA A 119 19.96 -3.65 -0.77
CA ALA A 119 20.75 -4.29 -1.82
C ALA A 119 20.17 -4.08 -3.24
N ILE A 120 18.83 -4.10 -3.38
CA ILE A 120 18.17 -3.83 -4.66
C ILE A 120 18.35 -2.38 -5.10
N MET A 121 18.27 -1.43 -4.17
CA MET A 121 18.47 -0.01 -4.47
C MET A 121 19.92 0.34 -4.78
N ASP A 122 20.88 -0.30 -4.14
CA ASP A 122 22.30 -0.13 -4.45
C ASP A 122 22.62 -0.65 -5.86
N ALA A 123 22.08 -1.82 -6.23
CA ALA A 123 22.18 -2.34 -7.60
C ALA A 123 21.53 -1.39 -8.62
N ALA A 124 20.40 -0.76 -8.26
CA ALA A 124 19.70 0.18 -9.14
C ALA A 124 20.46 1.50 -9.39
N ARG A 125 21.32 1.91 -8.46
CA ARG A 125 22.13 3.14 -8.57
C ARG A 125 23.46 2.94 -9.30
N ALA A 126 23.89 1.70 -9.47
CA ALA A 126 25.14 1.34 -10.11
C ALA A 126 25.05 1.27 -11.66
N GLU A 127 23.85 1.47 -12.21
CA GLU A 127 23.53 1.52 -13.64
C GLU A 127 23.36 2.95 -14.14
#